data_AF-A0A2C5YHY0-F1
#
_entry.id   AF-A0A2C5YHY0-F1
#
_cell.length_a   1.000
_cell.length_b   1.000
_cell.length_c   1.000
_cell.angle_alpha   90.00
_cell.angle_beta   90.00
_cell.angle_gamma   90.00
#
_symmetry.space_group_name_H-M   'P 1'
#
loop_
_entity.id
_entity.type
_entity.pdbx_description
1 polymer ?
#
loop_
_entity_poly.entity_id
_entity_poly.type
_entity_poly.pdbx_seq_one_letter_code
_entity_poly.pdbx_strand_id
1 'polypeptide(L)'
;MASPTAPDPAYSRPTSGVASPRYDRSRTQSVSSDRPSTIGHGLGLTLPPVSVSPEPEFIAGSAAAQIVTNDHDSHAGTWYDQNGIEPPSDPAIVSPLALQLVNAFLDQLLFNFLQVARSANLSALRPAVSDVLKPNLARDAISSADEELREYLGSGDEDDFAALPSDAAASPRDWDVELVWKRTRLRCMVYSSLGDMEEEDEDLPRTPSPPPPPSS
;
A
#
# COMPACT_ATOMS: atom_id res chain seq x y z
N MET A 1 -79.40 67.52 -22.06
CA MET A 1 -79.39 66.34 -21.16
C MET A 1 -78.01 65.72 -21.23
N ALA A 2 -77.46 65.32 -20.07
CA ALA A 2 -76.04 65.06 -19.82
C ALA A 2 -75.53 63.68 -20.30
N SER A 3 -74.20 63.59 -20.52
CA SER A 3 -73.37 62.39 -20.77
C SER A 3 -73.37 61.39 -19.59
N PRO A 4 -72.81 60.16 -19.72
CA PRO A 4 -71.35 59.86 -19.75
C PRO A 4 -70.93 58.79 -20.82
N THR A 5 -69.77 58.82 -21.49
CA THR A 5 -68.33 58.51 -21.15
C THR A 5 -67.92 57.01 -21.16
N ALA A 6 -67.31 56.56 -22.30
CA ALA A 6 -66.08 55.74 -22.60
C ALA A 6 -65.62 54.52 -21.72
N PRO A 7 -64.65 53.61 -22.12
CA PRO A 7 -63.68 53.64 -23.25
C PRO A 7 -63.34 52.30 -24.01
N ASP A 8 -62.46 52.43 -25.03
CA ASP A 8 -61.70 51.49 -25.93
C ASP A 8 -60.74 50.46 -25.21
N PRO A 9 -59.80 49.68 -25.84
CA PRO A 9 -59.41 49.47 -27.27
C PRO A 9 -59.07 48.02 -27.74
N ALA A 10 -58.95 47.92 -29.08
CA ALA A 10 -58.16 47.05 -29.96
C ALA A 10 -57.28 45.90 -29.41
N TYR A 11 -57.34 44.73 -30.08
CA TYR A 11 -56.15 43.90 -30.33
C TYR A 11 -56.20 43.19 -31.69
N SER A 12 -55.07 43.31 -32.40
CA SER A 12 -54.78 42.83 -33.73
C SER A 12 -54.52 41.32 -33.80
N ARG A 13 -54.92 40.71 -34.93
CA ARG A 13 -54.39 39.44 -35.49
C ARG A 13 -52.86 39.57 -35.68
N PRO A 14 -52.03 38.49 -35.68
CA PRO A 14 -52.08 37.55 -36.80
C PRO A 14 -51.51 36.10 -36.58
N THR A 15 -51.71 35.31 -37.64
CA THR A 15 -51.04 34.10 -38.20
C THR A 15 -50.44 32.98 -37.33
N SER A 16 -50.85 31.76 -37.70
CA SER A 16 -50.25 30.45 -37.43
C SER A 16 -48.75 30.35 -37.76
N GLY A 17 -48.02 29.55 -36.96
CA GLY A 17 -46.66 29.11 -37.26
C GLY A 17 -45.89 28.64 -36.03
N VAL A 18 -46.38 27.64 -35.29
CA VAL A 18 -45.59 27.02 -34.22
C VAL A 18 -44.56 26.09 -34.85
N ALA A 19 -43.36 26.60 -35.03
CA ALA A 19 -42.16 25.80 -35.26
C ALA A 19 -41.87 25.01 -33.97
N SER A 20 -41.79 23.69 -34.09
CA SER A 20 -41.33 22.81 -33.00
C SER A 20 -39.87 23.12 -32.66
N PRO A 21 -39.54 23.42 -31.39
CA PRO A 21 -38.16 23.45 -30.95
C PRO A 21 -37.61 22.02 -31.00
N ARG A 22 -36.53 21.82 -31.76
CA ARG A 22 -35.70 20.62 -31.65
C ARG A 22 -35.19 20.60 -30.21
N TYR A 23 -35.71 19.68 -29.40
CA TYR A 23 -35.04 19.30 -28.16
C TYR A 23 -33.73 18.65 -28.57
N ASP A 24 -32.64 19.41 -28.43
CA ASP A 24 -31.30 18.83 -28.39
C ASP A 24 -31.31 17.78 -27.29
N ARG A 25 -31.21 16.53 -27.74
CA ARG A 25 -31.03 15.38 -26.88
C ARG A 25 -29.68 15.55 -26.21
N SER A 26 -29.67 16.11 -25.00
CA SER A 26 -28.50 16.13 -24.13
C SER A 26 -28.01 14.70 -23.98
N ARG A 27 -26.97 14.36 -24.75
CA ARG A 27 -26.19 13.15 -24.54
C ARG A 27 -25.64 13.25 -23.13
N THR A 28 -25.88 12.20 -22.35
CA THR A 28 -25.23 11.95 -21.08
C THR A 28 -23.72 12.18 -21.24
N GLN A 29 -23.20 13.20 -20.56
CA GLN A 29 -21.78 13.40 -20.40
C GLN A 29 -21.26 12.25 -19.54
N SER A 30 -20.59 11.28 -20.15
CA SER A 30 -19.81 10.30 -19.42
C SER A 30 -18.66 11.04 -18.73
N VAL A 31 -18.75 11.22 -17.42
CA VAL A 31 -17.59 11.59 -16.61
C VAL A 31 -16.67 10.37 -16.59
N SER A 32 -15.68 10.37 -17.48
CA SER A 32 -14.52 9.50 -17.32
C SER A 32 -13.83 9.91 -16.03
N SER A 33 -13.84 9.03 -15.03
CA SER A 33 -13.08 9.23 -13.81
C SER A 33 -11.64 8.78 -14.05
N ASP A 34 -10.86 9.61 -14.74
CA ASP A 34 -9.40 9.48 -14.83
C ASP A 34 -8.71 10.15 -13.64
N ARG A 35 -9.39 10.21 -12.48
CA ARG A 35 -8.72 10.61 -11.23
C ARG A 35 -7.93 9.41 -10.72
N PRO A 36 -6.58 9.39 -10.83
CA PRO A 36 -5.81 8.49 -10.00
C PRO A 36 -6.16 8.78 -8.54
N SER A 37 -6.43 7.74 -7.75
CA SER A 37 -6.73 7.88 -6.32
C SER A 37 -5.63 8.68 -5.62
N THR A 38 -5.89 9.96 -5.34
CA THR A 38 -4.96 10.93 -4.74
C THR A 38 -4.90 10.79 -3.23
N ILE A 39 -4.74 9.58 -2.70
CA ILE A 39 -4.40 9.42 -1.27
C ILE A 39 -2.89 9.60 -1.07
N GLY A 40 -2.05 9.29 -2.07
CA GLY A 40 -0.58 9.40 -1.99
C GLY A 40 0.05 10.73 -2.45
N HIS A 41 -0.66 11.56 -3.22
CA HIS A 41 -0.07 12.79 -3.79
C HIS A 41 0.09 13.92 -2.76
N GLY A 42 -0.60 13.88 -1.61
CA GLY A 42 -0.43 14.87 -0.55
C GLY A 42 0.91 14.75 0.20
N LEU A 43 1.52 13.56 0.18
CA LEU A 43 2.79 13.26 0.84
C LEU A 43 3.98 13.19 -0.13
N GLY A 44 3.75 13.38 -1.44
CA GLY A 44 4.81 13.32 -2.45
C GLY A 44 5.51 11.96 -2.58
N LEU A 45 4.80 10.87 -2.25
CA LEU A 45 5.37 9.52 -2.26
C LEU A 45 5.83 9.12 -3.66
N THR A 46 7.06 8.60 -3.76
CA THR A 46 7.63 8.08 -5.01
C THR A 46 7.73 6.56 -4.96
N LEU A 47 7.70 5.92 -6.12
CA LEU A 47 7.96 4.48 -6.22
C LEU A 47 9.46 4.22 -5.99
N PRO A 48 9.85 3.10 -5.35
CA PRO A 48 11.24 2.69 -5.29
C PRO A 48 11.75 2.39 -6.71
N PRO A 49 13.07 2.48 -6.94
CA PRO A 49 13.68 2.11 -8.21
C PRO A 49 13.28 0.71 -8.66
N VAL A 50 12.91 0.58 -9.94
CA VAL A 50 12.62 -0.72 -10.55
C VAL A 50 13.92 -1.51 -10.75
N SER A 51 13.92 -2.79 -10.37
CA SER A 51 15.04 -3.74 -10.53
C SER A 51 16.22 -3.56 -9.55
N VAL A 52 15.96 -3.79 -8.26
CA VAL A 52 16.99 -3.93 -7.22
C VAL A 52 17.17 -5.40 -6.87
N SER A 53 18.42 -5.83 -6.67
CA SER A 53 18.79 -7.20 -6.26
C SER A 53 19.22 -7.22 -4.79
N PRO A 54 18.80 -8.23 -4.00
CA PRO A 54 17.89 -9.34 -4.33
C PRO A 54 16.44 -8.85 -4.54
N GLU A 55 15.55 -9.69 -5.09
CA GLU A 55 14.10 -9.37 -5.14
C GLU A 55 13.52 -9.29 -3.72
N PRO A 56 12.43 -8.54 -3.49
CA PRO A 56 11.89 -8.39 -2.15
C PRO A 56 11.27 -9.72 -1.68
N GLU A 57 11.73 -10.21 -0.53
CA GLU A 57 11.31 -11.47 0.08
C GLU A 57 11.17 -11.30 1.59
N PHE A 58 10.22 -10.48 2.01
CA PHE A 58 9.92 -10.24 3.43
C PHE A 58 9.13 -11.39 4.06
N ILE A 59 8.30 -12.05 3.26
CA ILE A 59 7.49 -13.20 3.68
C ILE A 59 7.85 -14.39 2.78
N ALA A 60 8.27 -15.48 3.40
CA ALA A 60 8.54 -16.75 2.76
C ALA A 60 7.24 -17.47 2.35
N GLY A 61 7.32 -18.30 1.31
CA GLY A 61 6.16 -19.06 0.83
C GLY A 61 5.57 -20.01 1.89
N SER A 62 6.43 -20.61 2.70
CA SER A 62 6.06 -21.48 3.82
C SER A 62 5.30 -20.72 4.91
N ALA A 63 5.81 -19.56 5.33
CA ALA A 63 5.17 -18.69 6.32
C ALA A 63 3.80 -18.19 5.83
N ALA A 64 3.73 -17.75 4.56
CA ALA A 64 2.47 -17.32 3.95
C ALA A 64 1.42 -18.44 3.96
N ALA A 65 1.80 -19.66 3.57
CA ALA A 65 0.92 -20.82 3.60
C ALA A 65 0.43 -21.15 5.02
N GLN A 66 1.33 -21.09 6.02
CA GLN A 66 0.97 -21.34 7.42
C GLN A 66 -0.01 -20.32 7.98
N ILE A 67 0.17 -19.03 7.69
CA ILE A 67 -0.74 -17.96 8.13
C ILE A 67 -2.15 -18.20 7.56
N VAL A 68 -2.25 -18.48 6.25
CA VAL A 68 -3.55 -18.71 5.61
C VAL A 68 -4.21 -19.99 6.12
N THR A 69 -3.43 -21.05 6.35
CA THR A 69 -3.93 -22.31 6.89
C THR A 69 -4.46 -22.12 8.31
N ASN A 70 -3.70 -21.45 9.19
CA ASN A 70 -4.11 -21.21 10.58
C ASN A 70 -5.35 -20.30 10.66
N ASP A 71 -5.42 -19.25 9.83
CA ASP A 71 -6.62 -18.41 9.74
C ASP A 71 -7.84 -19.24 9.33
N HIS A 72 -7.69 -20.08 8.30
CA HIS A 72 -8.77 -20.95 7.85
C HIS A 72 -9.20 -21.98 8.92
N ASP A 73 -8.24 -22.60 9.62
CA ASP A 73 -8.50 -23.57 10.69
C ASP A 73 -9.20 -22.92 11.89
N SER A 74 -8.84 -21.69 12.23
CA SER A 74 -9.49 -20.94 13.32
C SER A 74 -10.98 -20.67 13.04
N HIS A 75 -11.36 -20.57 11.77
CA HIS A 75 -12.74 -20.35 11.33
C HIS A 75 -13.47 -21.63 10.90
N ALA A 76 -12.76 -22.77 10.81
CA ALA A 76 -13.27 -24.03 10.28
C ALA A 76 -14.55 -24.52 10.98
N GLY A 77 -14.61 -24.43 12.31
CA GLY A 77 -15.80 -24.83 13.09
C GLY A 77 -17.04 -24.00 12.75
N THR A 78 -16.87 -22.69 12.62
CA THR A 78 -17.98 -21.79 12.25
C THR A 78 -18.47 -22.01 10.82
N TRP A 79 -17.56 -22.33 9.91
CA TRP A 79 -17.88 -22.66 8.52
C TRP A 79 -18.65 -23.97 8.43
N TYR A 80 -18.25 -24.98 9.18
CA TYR A 80 -18.95 -26.26 9.23
C TYR A 80 -20.39 -26.11 9.77
N ASP A 81 -20.57 -25.37 10.87
CA ASP A 81 -21.91 -25.14 11.46
C ASP A 81 -22.85 -24.37 10.51
N GLN A 82 -22.30 -23.47 9.69
CA GLN A 82 -23.10 -22.61 8.81
C GLN A 82 -23.34 -23.21 7.43
N ASN A 83 -22.39 -23.99 6.90
CA ASN A 83 -22.39 -24.47 5.53
C ASN A 83 -22.52 -26.01 5.43
N GLY A 84 -22.31 -26.74 6.52
CA GLY A 84 -22.34 -28.21 6.56
C GLY A 84 -21.23 -28.88 5.75
N ILE A 85 -20.19 -28.13 5.38
CA ILE A 85 -19.07 -28.60 4.56
C ILE A 85 -17.83 -28.60 5.44
N GLU A 86 -17.20 -29.76 5.57
CA GLU A 86 -15.92 -29.88 6.26
C GLU A 86 -14.83 -29.20 5.42
N PRO A 87 -14.08 -28.25 6.00
CA PRO A 87 -12.98 -27.60 5.29
C PRO A 87 -11.90 -28.62 4.89
N PRO A 88 -11.22 -28.42 3.75
CA PRO A 88 -10.11 -29.26 3.35
C PRO A 88 -9.00 -29.21 4.42
N SER A 89 -8.45 -30.38 4.77
CA SER A 89 -7.35 -30.52 5.73
C SER A 89 -5.97 -30.21 5.15
N ASP A 90 -5.89 -29.99 3.83
CA ASP A 90 -4.63 -29.71 3.15
C ASP A 90 -4.17 -28.26 3.44
N PRO A 91 -2.85 -28.03 3.58
CA PRO A 91 -2.34 -26.69 3.80
C PRO A 91 -2.68 -25.78 2.63
N ALA A 92 -2.94 -24.51 2.93
CA ALA A 92 -3.27 -23.50 1.95
C ALA A 92 -2.13 -23.32 0.93
N ILE A 93 -2.50 -23.25 -0.34
CA ILE A 93 -1.56 -22.98 -1.43
C ILE A 93 -1.61 -21.49 -1.76
N VAL A 94 -0.47 -20.81 -1.61
CA VAL A 94 -0.33 -19.40 -1.99
C VAL A 94 0.29 -19.32 -3.39
N SER A 95 -0.35 -18.57 -4.29
CA SER A 95 0.18 -18.33 -5.63
C SER A 95 1.52 -17.57 -5.55
N PRO A 96 2.59 -18.02 -6.23
CA PRO A 96 3.87 -17.32 -6.23
C PRO A 96 3.74 -15.86 -6.67
N LEU A 97 2.90 -15.58 -7.67
CA LEU A 97 2.67 -14.22 -8.16
C LEU A 97 1.95 -13.35 -7.12
N ALA A 98 1.02 -13.93 -6.35
CA ALA A 98 0.35 -13.21 -5.29
C ALA A 98 1.31 -12.84 -4.16
N LEU A 99 2.18 -13.79 -3.76
CA LEU A 99 3.21 -13.55 -2.76
C LEU A 99 4.20 -12.47 -3.23
N GLN A 100 4.62 -12.51 -4.49
CA GLN A 100 5.49 -11.49 -5.08
C GLN A 100 4.86 -10.09 -5.01
N LEU A 101 3.55 -9.95 -5.29
CA LEU A 101 2.85 -8.68 -5.16
C LEU A 101 2.79 -8.17 -3.72
N VAL A 102 2.60 -9.06 -2.75
CA VAL A 102 2.61 -8.72 -1.31
C VAL A 102 3.99 -8.23 -0.90
N ASN A 103 5.06 -8.97 -1.23
CA ASN A 103 6.43 -8.57 -0.90
C ASN A 103 6.83 -7.25 -1.59
N ALA A 104 6.42 -7.01 -2.84
CA ALA A 104 6.63 -5.74 -3.52
C ALA A 104 5.86 -4.58 -2.85
N PHE A 105 4.64 -4.84 -2.35
CA PHE A 105 3.87 -3.85 -1.60
C PHE A 105 4.53 -3.50 -0.26
N LEU A 106 5.08 -4.48 0.46
CA LEU A 106 5.84 -4.25 1.69
C LEU A 106 7.10 -3.42 1.42
N ASP A 107 7.80 -3.70 0.32
CA ASP A 107 8.97 -2.93 -0.10
C ASP A 107 8.63 -1.46 -0.39
N GLN A 108 7.50 -1.23 -1.06
CA GLN A 108 6.97 0.11 -1.30
C GLN A 108 6.63 0.84 0.01
N LEU A 109 6.02 0.15 0.97
CA LEU A 109 5.71 0.75 2.27
C LEU A 109 6.98 1.15 3.01
N LEU A 110 7.99 0.28 3.04
CA LEU A 110 9.28 0.59 3.65
C LEU A 110 9.91 1.84 3.02
N PHE A 111 9.94 1.92 1.69
CA PHE A 111 10.44 3.08 0.97
C PHE A 111 9.65 4.36 1.35
N ASN A 112 8.32 4.29 1.37
CA ASN A 112 7.46 5.42 1.72
C ASN A 112 7.70 5.91 3.16
N PHE A 113 7.84 4.99 4.12
CA PHE A 113 8.12 5.35 5.52
C PHE A 113 9.46 6.09 5.64
N LEU A 114 10.51 5.59 5.00
CA LEU A 114 11.84 6.21 5.00
C LEU A 114 11.85 7.57 4.28
N GLN A 115 11.08 7.69 3.19
CA GLN A 115 10.93 8.94 2.47
C GLN A 115 10.26 10.03 3.33
N VAL A 116 9.20 9.68 4.06
CA VAL A 116 8.47 10.61 4.94
C VAL A 116 9.27 10.92 6.20
N ALA A 117 9.85 9.90 6.85
CA ALA A 117 10.59 10.04 8.10
C ALA A 117 11.88 10.87 7.96
N ARG A 118 12.57 10.75 6.82
CA ARG A 118 13.89 11.36 6.56
C ARG A 118 14.94 11.03 7.63
N SER A 119 14.76 9.91 8.31
CA SER A 119 15.63 9.35 9.35
C SER A 119 15.25 7.89 9.57
N ALA A 120 16.21 7.08 10.00
CA ALA A 120 15.98 5.70 10.43
C ALA A 120 15.72 5.57 11.95
N ASN A 121 15.64 6.69 12.67
CA ASN A 121 15.37 6.71 14.11
C ASN A 121 13.89 6.42 14.39
N LEU A 122 13.60 5.65 15.45
CA LEU A 122 12.24 5.28 15.83
C LEU A 122 11.34 6.50 16.10
N SER A 123 11.90 7.56 16.68
CA SER A 123 11.18 8.82 16.94
C SER A 123 10.70 9.53 15.67
N ALA A 124 11.36 9.31 14.53
CA ALA A 124 10.95 9.83 13.21
C ALA A 124 10.10 8.82 12.42
N LEU A 125 10.36 7.52 12.58
CA LEU A 125 9.62 6.45 11.90
C LEU A 125 8.18 6.32 12.40
N ARG A 126 7.93 6.36 13.72
CA ARG A 126 6.57 6.19 14.28
C ARG A 126 5.56 7.23 13.73
N PRO A 127 5.88 8.54 13.68
CA PRO A 127 5.01 9.51 13.01
C PRO A 127 4.84 9.23 11.51
N ALA A 128 5.90 8.87 10.79
CA ALA A 128 5.83 8.60 9.36
C ALA A 128 4.92 7.41 9.01
N VAL A 129 4.91 6.37 9.86
CA VAL A 129 3.98 5.23 9.72
C VAL A 129 2.52 5.70 9.86
N SER A 130 2.27 6.64 10.78
CA SER A 130 0.94 7.22 10.99
C SER A 130 0.48 8.10 9.83
N ASP A 131 1.40 8.75 9.13
CA ASP A 131 1.10 9.57 7.95
C ASP A 131 0.80 8.71 6.70
N VAL A 132 1.49 7.56 6.56
CA VAL A 132 1.37 6.70 5.37
C VAL A 132 0.23 5.67 5.49
N LEU A 133 -0.03 5.13 6.69
CA LEU A 133 -1.06 4.12 6.92
C LEU A 133 -2.39 4.72 7.41
N LYS A 134 -3.47 3.94 7.30
CA LYS A 134 -4.76 4.32 7.93
C LYS A 134 -4.60 4.36 9.45
N PRO A 135 -5.32 5.25 10.18
CA PRO A 135 -5.09 5.47 11.61
C PRO A 135 -5.13 4.22 12.49
N ASN A 136 -6.13 3.34 12.31
CA ASN A 136 -6.21 2.10 13.10
C ASN A 136 -5.06 1.15 12.79
N LEU A 137 -4.76 0.94 11.50
CA LEU A 137 -3.67 0.09 11.06
C LEU A 137 -2.31 0.62 11.52
N ALA A 138 -2.09 1.94 11.43
CA ALA A 138 -0.87 2.59 11.90
C ALA A 138 -0.65 2.35 13.39
N ARG A 139 -1.69 2.59 14.21
CA ARG A 139 -1.62 2.39 15.65
C ARG A 139 -1.30 0.94 15.99
N ASP A 140 -2.00 0.00 15.37
CA ASP A 140 -1.84 -1.42 15.67
C ASP A 140 -0.45 -1.91 15.19
N ALA A 141 0.02 -1.44 14.03
CA ALA A 141 1.36 -1.74 13.51
C ALA A 141 2.49 -1.19 14.41
N ILE A 142 2.39 0.07 14.87
CA ILE A 142 3.37 0.67 15.79
C ILE A 142 3.37 -0.09 17.12
N SER A 143 2.19 -0.39 17.68
CA SER A 143 2.08 -1.12 18.94
C SER A 143 2.71 -2.51 18.86
N SER A 144 2.46 -3.25 17.77
CA SER A 144 3.03 -4.59 17.55
C SER A 144 4.55 -4.52 17.41
N ALA A 145 5.06 -3.56 16.63
CA ALA A 145 6.49 -3.39 16.43
C ALA A 145 7.21 -2.96 17.72
N ASP A 146 6.61 -2.09 18.52
CA ASP A 146 7.17 -1.66 19.81
C ASP A 146 7.18 -2.81 20.83
N GLU A 147 6.24 -3.76 20.74
CA GLU A 147 6.23 -4.95 21.58
C GLU A 147 7.32 -5.95 21.20
N GLU A 148 7.45 -6.25 19.92
CA GLU A 148 8.52 -7.09 19.39
C GLU A 148 9.90 -6.49 19.69
N LEU A 149 10.08 -5.18 19.47
CA LEU A 149 11.34 -4.49 19.78
C LEU A 149 11.72 -4.60 21.26
N ARG A 150 10.73 -4.50 22.17
CA ARG A 150 10.96 -4.65 23.60
C ARG A 150 11.38 -6.06 23.98
N GLU A 151 10.82 -7.07 23.31
CA GLU A 151 11.26 -8.45 23.46
C GLU A 151 12.71 -8.63 23.00
N TYR A 152 13.09 -8.01 21.87
CA TYR A 152 14.47 -8.01 21.35
C TYR A 152 15.48 -7.31 22.28
N LEU A 153 15.14 -6.12 22.79
CA LEU A 153 16.02 -5.32 23.65
C LEU A 153 16.03 -5.80 25.12
N GLY A 154 15.06 -6.63 25.50
CA GLY A 154 14.88 -7.05 26.89
C GLY A 154 14.55 -5.85 27.81
N SER A 155 15.21 -5.77 28.97
CA SER A 155 15.12 -4.60 29.88
C SER A 155 16.15 -3.50 29.58
N GLY A 156 16.82 -3.54 28.43
CA GLY A 156 17.74 -2.49 27.99
C GLY A 156 17.01 -1.29 27.38
N ASP A 157 17.48 -0.08 27.66
CA ASP A 157 16.86 1.17 27.19
C ASP A 157 16.90 1.27 25.65
N GLU A 158 15.75 1.64 25.09
CA GLU A 158 15.46 1.93 23.68
C GLU A 158 16.38 2.99 23.04
N ASP A 159 17.05 3.80 23.87
CA ASP A 159 17.98 4.86 23.44
C ASP A 159 19.37 4.33 23.02
N ASP A 160 19.79 3.14 23.46
CA ASP A 160 21.14 2.61 23.16
C ASP A 160 21.23 2.10 21.71
N PHE A 161 20.09 1.71 21.11
CA PHE A 161 20.01 1.29 19.70
C PHE A 161 19.80 2.46 18.72
N ALA A 162 19.24 3.59 19.21
CA ALA A 162 19.18 4.85 18.47
C ALA A 162 20.59 5.42 18.16
N ALA A 163 21.63 4.86 18.80
CA ALA A 163 23.03 5.19 18.63
C ALA A 163 23.82 4.20 17.76
N LEU A 164 23.17 3.39 16.90
CA LEU A 164 23.90 2.74 15.80
C LEU A 164 24.73 3.80 15.06
N PRO A 165 26.05 3.65 14.94
CA PRO A 165 26.90 4.67 14.33
C PRO A 165 26.72 4.64 12.81
N SER A 166 25.68 5.29 12.31
CA SER A 166 25.58 5.68 10.91
C SER A 166 24.69 6.90 10.81
N ASP A 167 25.29 8.03 10.43
CA ASP A 167 24.68 9.35 10.19
C ASP A 167 24.53 10.36 11.34
N ALA A 168 25.37 10.28 12.38
CA ALA A 168 25.63 11.46 13.24
C ALA A 168 26.27 12.66 12.48
N ALA A 169 26.49 12.54 11.16
CA ALA A 169 27.14 13.56 10.33
C ALA A 169 26.45 13.85 8.99
N ALA A 170 25.33 13.20 8.64
CA ALA A 170 24.59 13.58 7.45
C ALA A 170 23.77 14.84 7.77
N SER A 171 24.15 15.97 7.19
CA SER A 171 23.29 17.14 7.22
C SER A 171 21.92 16.75 6.63
N PRO A 172 20.79 17.39 7.00
CA PRO A 172 19.48 17.10 6.40
C PRO A 172 19.42 17.22 4.87
N ARG A 173 20.48 17.76 4.25
CA ARG A 173 20.66 17.87 2.81
C ARG A 173 21.21 16.61 2.14
N ASP A 174 21.74 15.65 2.91
CA ASP A 174 22.41 14.45 2.39
C ASP A 174 21.62 13.16 2.68
N TRP A 175 20.33 13.24 3.00
CA TRP A 175 19.46 12.06 3.17
C TRP A 175 19.25 11.35 1.82
N ASP A 176 20.09 10.35 1.55
CA ASP A 176 19.94 9.46 0.42
C ASP A 176 18.95 8.34 0.76
N VAL A 177 17.67 8.64 0.52
CA VAL A 177 16.56 7.70 0.78
C VAL A 177 16.76 6.37 0.07
N GLU A 178 17.34 6.36 -1.13
CA GLU A 178 17.53 5.15 -1.92
C GLU A 178 18.61 4.27 -1.29
N LEU A 179 19.74 4.87 -0.88
CA LEU A 179 20.81 4.15 -0.19
C LEU A 179 20.35 3.60 1.17
N VAL A 180 19.63 4.40 1.95
CA VAL A 180 19.08 3.95 3.25
C VAL A 180 18.07 2.83 3.04
N TRP A 181 17.13 3.00 2.10
CA TRP A 181 16.15 1.97 1.78
C TRP A 181 16.80 0.66 1.37
N LYS A 182 17.82 0.67 0.50
CA LYS A 182 18.54 -0.56 0.10
C LYS A 182 19.12 -1.31 1.30
N ARG A 183 19.73 -0.59 2.25
CA ARG A 183 20.31 -1.20 3.47
C ARG A 183 19.24 -1.70 4.42
N THR A 184 18.23 -0.88 4.70
CA THR A 184 17.15 -1.24 5.63
C THR A 184 16.33 -2.40 5.08
N ARG A 185 16.08 -2.43 3.77
CA ARG A 185 15.40 -3.52 3.07
C ARG A 185 16.07 -4.87 3.29
N LEU A 186 17.39 -4.95 3.11
CA LEU A 186 18.16 -6.18 3.39
C LEU A 186 17.95 -6.63 4.84
N ARG A 187 18.15 -5.73 5.79
CA ARG A 187 17.95 -6.02 7.22
C ARG A 187 16.53 -6.49 7.52
N CYS A 188 15.52 -5.89 6.90
CA CYS A 188 14.13 -6.32 7.09
C CYS A 188 13.86 -7.71 6.52
N MET A 189 14.52 -8.11 5.43
CA MET A 189 14.36 -9.46 4.88
C MET A 189 15.08 -10.50 5.74
N VAL A 190 16.26 -10.18 6.30
CA VAL A 190 17.02 -11.07 7.19
C VAL A 190 16.36 -11.23 8.56
N TYR A 191 15.95 -10.13 9.18
CA TYR A 191 15.44 -10.14 10.55
C TYR A 191 13.92 -10.26 10.65
N SER A 192 13.21 -10.43 9.54
CA SER A 192 11.78 -10.73 9.61
C SER A 192 11.57 -12.16 10.10
N SER A 193 10.75 -12.32 11.13
CA SER A 193 10.29 -13.64 11.60
C SER A 193 9.50 -14.44 10.54
N LEU A 194 9.02 -13.77 9.49
CA LEU A 194 8.29 -14.38 8.38
C LEU A 194 9.16 -14.62 7.14
N GLY A 195 10.41 -14.14 7.14
CA GLY A 195 11.38 -14.35 6.07
C GLY A 195 12.08 -15.70 6.18
N ASP A 196 12.75 -16.11 5.10
CA ASP A 196 13.60 -17.32 5.02
C ASP A 196 15.01 -16.97 4.52
N MET A 197 15.37 -15.67 4.54
CA MET A 197 16.68 -15.18 4.15
C MET A 197 17.58 -15.12 5.39
N GLU A 198 18.71 -15.81 5.36
CA GLU A 198 19.64 -15.85 6.49
C GLU A 198 20.78 -14.83 6.29
N GLU A 199 21.52 -14.50 7.36
CA GLU A 199 22.70 -13.59 7.27
C GLU A 199 23.75 -14.08 6.25
N GLU A 200 23.79 -15.40 6.00
CA GLU A 200 24.67 -16.03 5.01
C GLU A 200 24.28 -15.71 3.55
N ASP A 201 23.05 -15.27 3.31
CA ASP A 201 22.53 -14.91 1.99
C ASP A 201 22.84 -13.44 1.61
N GLU A 202 23.34 -12.62 2.54
CA GLU A 202 23.70 -11.21 2.28
C GLU A 202 24.87 -11.07 1.29
N ASP A 203 25.78 -12.04 1.27
CA ASP A 203 27.09 -11.97 0.56
C ASP A 203 27.17 -12.83 -0.71
N LEU A 204 26.12 -13.56 -1.07
CA LEU A 204 26.13 -14.46 -2.22
C LEU A 204 25.52 -13.81 -3.46
N PRO A 205 26.30 -13.23 -4.39
CA PRO A 205 25.79 -13.03 -5.74
C PRO A 205 25.41 -14.42 -6.26
N ARG A 206 24.10 -14.67 -6.51
CA ARG A 206 23.62 -15.89 -7.16
C ARG A 206 24.39 -16.07 -8.46
N THR A 207 25.47 -16.84 -8.43
CA THR A 207 26.21 -17.18 -9.62
C THR A 207 25.28 -18.02 -10.49
N PRO A 208 25.08 -17.66 -11.77
CA PRO A 208 24.20 -18.44 -12.64
C PRO A 208 24.69 -19.90 -12.67
N SER A 209 23.74 -20.84 -12.52
CA SER A 209 24.06 -22.26 -12.51
C SER A 209 24.88 -22.64 -13.75
N PRO A 210 25.92 -23.48 -13.63
CA PRO A 210 26.70 -23.90 -14.77
C PRO A 210 25.80 -24.64 -15.79
N PRO A 211 25.98 -24.42 -17.10
CA PRO A 211 25.19 -25.08 -18.12
C PRO A 211 25.41 -26.61 -18.07
N PRO A 212 24.40 -27.41 -18.44
CA PRO A 212 24.52 -28.87 -18.45
C PRO A 212 25.64 -29.31 -19.40
N PRO A 213 26.36 -30.41 -19.07
CA PRO A 213 27.44 -30.90 -19.91
C PRO A 213 26.91 -31.34 -21.29
N PRO A 214 27.71 -31.18 -22.36
CA PRO A 214 27.30 -31.56 -23.70
C PRO A 214 27.11 -33.08 -23.78
N SER A 215 25.95 -33.50 -24.29
CA SER A 215 25.68 -34.90 -24.63
C SER A 215 26.73 -35.39 -25.63
N SER A 216 27.44 -36.47 -25.26
CA SER A 216 28.38 -37.18 -26.14
C SER A 216 27.66 -38.05 -27.17
#